data_AF-A0AAU0KHR5-F1
#
_entry.id   AF-A0AAU0KHR5-F1
#
_cell.length_a   1.000
_cell.length_b   1.000
_cell.length_c   1.000
_cell.angle_alpha   90.00
_cell.angle_beta   90.00
_cell.angle_gamma   90.00
#
_symmetry.space_group_name_H-M   'P 1'
#
loop_
_entity.id
_entity.type
_entity.pdbx_description
1 polymer ?
#
loop_
_entity_poly.entity_id
_entity_poly.type
_entity_poly.pdbx_seq_one_letter_code
_entity_poly.pdbx_strand_id
1 'polypeptide(L)'
;MNLNLGRSIIIPVFFSLALIGTAFAESHDKGAVVPPVPAGKVTLGVTVVETELIATGWRASKLIGTKVQNESGDKIGEIEDLILSPDGKLSVAIVEVGGFLGMGKHRVAIPVRQFTQIAPKAIIAGATKEALKKLPPFVYAQ
;
A
#
# COMPACT_ATOMS: atom_id res chain seq x y z
N MET A 1 -5.17 9.67 -49.94
CA MET A 1 -5.41 11.05 -50.40
C MET A 1 -4.22 11.90 -49.99
N ASN A 2 -3.33 12.20 -50.93
CA ASN A 2 -2.33 13.25 -50.80
C ASN A 2 -2.90 14.49 -51.46
N LEU A 3 -2.86 15.65 -50.81
CA LEU A 3 -2.92 16.94 -51.49
C LEU A 3 -2.04 17.93 -50.72
N ASN A 4 -1.05 18.46 -51.42
CA ASN A 4 -0.12 19.49 -51.01
C ASN A 4 -0.24 20.58 -52.09
N LEU A 5 -0.54 21.83 -51.73
CA LEU A 5 -0.52 23.04 -52.57
C LEU A 5 -1.03 24.18 -51.67
N GLY A 6 -0.45 25.36 -51.49
CA GLY A 6 0.55 26.11 -52.25
C GLY A 6 0.03 27.54 -52.46
N ARG A 7 0.86 28.54 -52.09
CA ARG A 7 1.02 29.89 -52.69
C ARG A 7 0.28 31.12 -52.12
N SER A 8 1.08 32.20 -51.97
CA SER A 8 0.86 33.65 -52.27
C SER A 8 1.18 34.56 -51.06
N ILE A 9 2.22 35.42 -50.97
CA ILE A 9 2.84 36.49 -51.81
C ILE A 9 2.15 37.89 -51.68
N ILE A 10 2.91 38.87 -51.13
CA ILE A 10 2.93 40.37 -51.31
C ILE A 10 1.91 41.22 -50.48
N ILE A 11 2.27 42.01 -49.42
CA ILE A 11 3.03 43.32 -49.28
C ILE A 11 2.14 44.55 -49.65
N PRO A 12 2.22 45.76 -49.03
CA PRO A 12 2.36 46.24 -47.63
C PRO A 12 1.34 47.39 -47.33
N VAL A 13 1.51 48.17 -46.24
CA VAL A 13 1.51 49.67 -46.19
C VAL A 13 1.23 50.20 -44.77
N PHE A 14 2.27 50.84 -44.24
CA PHE A 14 2.35 52.02 -43.36
C PHE A 14 1.17 52.36 -42.42
N PHE A 15 1.45 52.33 -41.12
CA PHE A 15 1.14 53.48 -40.27
C PHE A 15 2.24 53.68 -39.21
N SER A 16 2.79 54.88 -39.23
CA SER A 16 3.82 55.40 -38.34
C SER A 16 3.20 55.74 -36.98
N LEU A 17 3.85 55.43 -35.86
CA LEU A 17 4.22 56.41 -34.84
C LEU A 17 5.05 55.77 -33.71
N ALA A 18 6.15 56.43 -33.36
CA ALA A 18 7.02 56.06 -32.26
C ALA A 18 6.31 56.27 -30.90
N LEU A 19 6.40 55.26 -30.02
CA LEU A 19 6.36 55.49 -28.58
C LEU A 19 7.60 54.85 -27.94
N ILE A 20 8.26 55.70 -27.16
CA ILE A 20 9.47 55.50 -26.39
C ILE A 20 9.31 54.28 -25.48
N GLY A 21 10.36 53.46 -25.43
CA GLY A 21 10.37 52.20 -24.71
C GLY A 21 10.11 52.34 -23.21
N THR A 22 9.18 51.53 -22.73
CA THR A 22 9.33 50.80 -21.47
C THR A 22 9.03 49.33 -21.78
N ALA A 23 10.00 48.50 -21.45
CA ALA A 23 10.02 47.06 -21.67
C ALA A 23 8.93 46.35 -20.84
N PHE A 24 8.30 45.35 -21.47
CA PHE A 24 7.88 44.03 -20.99
C PHE A 24 7.70 43.84 -19.46
N ALA A 25 6.68 43.15 -18.93
CA ALA A 25 5.51 42.46 -19.45
C ALA A 25 4.64 42.13 -18.22
N GLU A 26 3.33 42.34 -18.32
CA GLU A 26 2.38 41.83 -17.35
C GLU A 26 2.26 40.31 -17.56
N SER A 27 2.61 39.53 -16.54
CA SER A 27 2.21 38.12 -16.45
C SER A 27 1.55 37.91 -15.10
N HIS A 28 0.22 37.84 -15.14
CA HIS A 28 -0.60 37.16 -14.16
C HIS A 28 -0.01 35.77 -13.89
N ASP A 29 0.41 35.49 -12.66
CA ASP A 29 0.49 34.13 -12.14
C ASP A 29 -0.19 34.05 -10.78
N LYS A 30 -1.27 33.26 -10.72
CA LYS A 30 -1.93 32.86 -9.48
C LYS A 30 -1.05 31.81 -8.81
N GLY A 31 -0.27 32.19 -7.80
CA GLY A 31 0.59 31.27 -7.05
C GLY A 31 0.61 31.53 -5.54
N ALA A 32 -0.26 30.80 -4.82
CA ALA A 32 -0.30 30.55 -3.37
C ALA A 32 0.55 31.42 -2.40
N VAL A 33 -0.13 32.30 -1.66
CA VAL A 33 0.36 32.77 -0.35
C VAL A 33 0.35 31.58 0.62
N VAL A 34 1.51 31.03 0.96
CA VAL A 34 1.63 30.03 2.03
C VAL A 34 1.50 30.77 3.37
N PRO A 35 0.45 30.52 4.18
CA PRO A 35 0.36 31.16 5.49
C PRO A 35 1.46 30.60 6.41
N PRO A 36 2.03 31.44 7.32
CA PRO A 36 3.01 30.97 8.29
C PRO A 36 2.35 29.94 9.21
N VAL A 37 2.90 28.72 9.26
CA VAL A 37 2.41 27.66 10.14
C VAL A 37 2.78 28.03 11.58
N PRO A 38 1.82 28.22 12.50
CA PRO A 38 2.14 28.49 13.90
C PRO A 38 2.79 27.25 14.54
N ALA A 39 3.90 27.47 15.24
CA ALA A 39 4.57 26.46 16.04
C ALA A 39 3.59 25.87 17.08
N GLY A 40 3.40 24.55 17.04
CA GLY A 40 2.66 23.84 18.09
C GLY A 40 1.41 23.07 17.65
N LYS A 41 1.42 22.43 16.46
CA LYS A 41 0.50 21.33 16.17
C LYS A 41 1.30 20.14 15.67
N VAL A 42 1.34 19.07 16.46
CA VAL A 42 1.80 17.77 15.95
C VAL A 42 0.87 17.43 14.79
N THR A 43 1.38 17.45 13.55
CA THR A 43 0.66 16.95 12.40
C THR A 43 0.55 15.43 12.54
N LEU A 44 -0.46 14.99 13.28
CA LEU A 44 -0.95 13.62 13.25
C LEU A 44 -1.70 13.46 11.93
N GLY A 45 -0.97 13.14 10.86
CA GLY A 45 -1.51 13.00 9.52
C GLY A 45 -0.61 12.13 8.66
N VAL A 46 -1.25 11.29 7.85
CA VAL A 46 -0.63 10.40 6.86
C VAL A 46 0.13 11.25 5.84
N THR A 47 1.45 11.08 5.77
CA THR A 47 2.31 11.63 4.72
C THR A 47 1.98 10.95 3.39
N VAL A 48 2.31 11.57 2.26
CA VAL A 48 1.99 11.03 0.91
C VAL A 48 2.52 9.59 0.70
N VAL A 49 3.59 9.20 1.40
CA VAL A 49 4.15 7.83 1.41
C VAL A 49 3.23 6.83 2.13
N GLU A 50 2.56 7.25 3.20
CA GLU A 50 1.60 6.42 3.93
C GLU A 50 0.28 6.25 3.17
N THR A 51 -0.07 7.19 2.29
CA THR A 51 -1.23 7.05 1.38
C THR A 51 -1.04 5.90 0.37
N GLU A 52 0.19 5.67 -0.10
CA GLU A 52 0.50 4.55 -1.01
C GLU A 52 0.47 3.19 -0.28
N LEU A 53 0.92 3.15 0.98
CA LEU A 53 0.76 1.98 1.86
C LEU A 53 -0.71 1.68 2.16
N ILE A 54 -1.57 2.69 2.24
CA ILE A 54 -3.03 2.50 2.37
C ILE A 54 -3.62 1.98 1.05
N ALA A 55 -3.08 2.40 -0.10
CA ALA A 55 -3.54 1.97 -1.42
C ALA A 55 -3.13 0.53 -1.79
N THR A 56 -1.97 0.07 -1.31
CA THR A 56 -1.38 -1.23 -1.67
C THR A 56 -1.32 -2.23 -0.52
N GLY A 57 -1.45 -1.75 0.72
CA GLY A 57 -1.37 -2.56 1.93
C GLY A 57 -2.65 -3.34 2.24
N TRP A 58 -2.48 -4.44 2.96
CA TRP A 58 -3.60 -5.25 3.45
C TRP A 58 -3.98 -4.83 4.86
N ARG A 59 -5.29 -4.69 5.09
CA ARG A 59 -5.82 -4.44 6.43
C ARG A 59 -5.56 -5.68 7.30
N ALA A 60 -4.88 -5.50 8.44
CA ALA A 60 -4.65 -6.59 9.39
C ALA A 60 -5.96 -7.30 9.79
N SER A 61 -7.04 -6.55 10.03
CA SER A 61 -8.35 -7.14 10.36
C SER A 61 -9.04 -7.88 9.22
N LYS A 62 -8.53 -7.80 7.99
CA LYS A 62 -8.95 -8.69 6.89
C LYS A 62 -8.11 -9.97 6.82
N LEU A 63 -6.84 -9.91 7.24
CA LEU A 63 -5.96 -11.07 7.31
C LEU A 63 -6.30 -11.94 8.53
N ILE A 64 -6.53 -11.30 9.68
CA ILE A 64 -7.04 -11.95 10.88
C ILE A 64 -8.42 -12.54 10.56
N GLY A 65 -8.62 -13.82 10.90
CA GLY A 65 -9.79 -14.61 10.53
C GLY A 65 -9.71 -15.27 9.15
N THR A 66 -8.64 -15.07 8.39
CA THR A 66 -8.46 -15.74 7.10
C THR A 66 -8.15 -17.22 7.31
N LYS A 67 -8.85 -18.08 6.56
CA LYS A 67 -8.58 -19.52 6.55
C LYS A 67 -7.21 -19.80 5.94
N VAL A 68 -6.39 -20.54 6.67
CA VAL A 68 -5.09 -21.03 6.21
C VAL A 68 -5.28 -22.38 5.53
N GLN A 69 -4.77 -22.52 4.33
CA GLN A 69 -4.86 -23.73 3.50
C GLN A 69 -3.48 -24.14 2.98
N ASN A 70 -3.36 -25.38 2.50
CA ASN A 70 -2.20 -25.82 1.73
C ASN A 70 -2.42 -25.61 0.22
N GLU A 71 -1.44 -25.97 -0.61
CA GLU A 71 -1.53 -25.91 -2.08
C GLU A 71 -2.60 -26.84 -2.65
N SER A 72 -2.99 -27.88 -1.92
CA SER A 72 -4.06 -28.82 -2.28
C SER A 72 -5.47 -28.30 -1.94
N GLY A 73 -5.58 -27.16 -1.25
CA GLY A 73 -6.84 -26.57 -0.82
C GLY A 73 -7.38 -27.11 0.51
N ASP A 74 -6.63 -27.97 1.22
CA ASP A 74 -7.02 -28.48 2.52
C ASP A 74 -6.98 -27.35 3.56
N LYS A 75 -8.09 -27.16 4.29
CA LYS A 75 -8.13 -26.21 5.41
C LYS A 75 -7.24 -26.71 6.53
N ILE A 76 -6.21 -25.96 6.87
CA ILE A 76 -5.28 -26.24 7.96
C ILE A 76 -5.72 -25.58 9.26
N GLY A 77 -6.09 -24.30 9.19
CA GLY A 77 -6.40 -23.48 10.36
C GLY A 77 -6.96 -22.11 10.00
N GLU A 78 -6.74 -21.14 10.89
CA GLU A 78 -7.17 -19.75 10.76
C GLU A 78 -6.12 -18.81 11.34
N ILE A 79 -5.89 -17.65 10.72
CA ILE A 79 -5.00 -16.63 11.27
C ILE A 79 -5.70 -15.98 12.46
N GLU A 80 -5.18 -16.15 13.67
CA GLU A 80 -5.70 -15.52 14.88
C GLU A 80 -5.08 -14.15 15.13
N ASP A 81 -3.78 -14.00 14.82
CA ASP A 81 -3.04 -12.79 15.11
C ASP A 81 -1.83 -12.61 14.19
N LEU A 82 -1.26 -11.40 14.19
CA LEU A 82 -0.12 -10.98 13.37
C LEU A 82 0.90 -10.25 14.24
N ILE A 83 2.11 -10.77 14.33
CA ILE A 83 3.21 -10.18 15.11
C ILE A 83 4.10 -9.34 14.20
N LEU A 84 4.22 -8.07 14.56
CA LEU A 84 5.15 -7.13 13.97
C LEU A 84 6.50 -7.23 14.68
N SER A 85 7.59 -7.18 13.93
CA SER A 85 8.92 -7.01 14.50
C SER A 85 9.13 -5.56 14.99
N PRO A 86 10.14 -5.30 15.84
CA PRO A 86 10.44 -3.96 16.34
C PRO A 86 10.72 -2.91 15.25
N ASP A 87 11.06 -3.35 14.03
CA ASP A 87 11.26 -2.50 12.85
C ASP A 87 9.94 -2.15 12.12
N GLY A 88 8.79 -2.55 12.67
CA GLY A 88 7.46 -2.25 12.14
C GLY A 88 7.03 -3.15 10.97
N LYS A 89 7.78 -4.20 10.65
CA LYS A 89 7.43 -5.14 9.57
C LYS A 89 6.65 -6.34 10.09
N LEU A 90 5.77 -6.87 9.25
CA LEU A 90 5.07 -8.10 9.57
C LEU A 90 6.04 -9.28 9.53
N SER A 91 6.28 -9.88 10.69
CA SER A 91 7.28 -10.94 10.84
C SER A 91 6.65 -12.33 10.92
N VAL A 92 5.61 -12.49 11.74
CA VAL A 92 5.03 -13.80 12.05
C VAL A 92 3.51 -13.72 12.06
N ALA A 93 2.84 -14.70 11.46
CA ALA A 93 1.41 -14.92 11.62
C ALA A 93 1.17 -16.02 12.65
N ILE A 94 0.26 -15.78 13.60
CA ILE A 94 -0.18 -16.79 14.55
C ILE A 94 -1.37 -17.50 13.95
N VAL A 95 -1.22 -18.80 13.71
CA VAL A 95 -2.24 -19.65 13.11
C VAL A 95 -2.82 -20.57 14.18
N GLU A 96 -4.13 -20.48 14.39
CA GLU A 96 -4.88 -21.44 15.18
C GLU A 96 -5.17 -22.67 14.31
N VAL A 97 -4.59 -23.80 14.70
CA VAL A 97 -4.83 -25.10 14.07
C VAL A 97 -6.03 -25.71 14.80
N GLY A 98 -7.14 -25.83 14.08
CA GLY A 98 -8.47 -26.07 14.66
C GLY A 98 -8.49 -27.10 15.79
N GLY A 99 -9.08 -26.70 16.92
CA GLY A 99 -9.19 -27.48 18.15
C GLY A 99 -9.86 -28.83 17.93
N PHE A 100 -9.14 -29.89 18.31
CA PHE A 100 -9.63 -31.25 18.30
C PHE A 100 -10.57 -31.41 19.49
N LEU A 101 -11.87 -31.61 19.25
CA LEU A 101 -12.88 -32.14 20.19
C LEU A 101 -12.38 -32.38 21.64
N GLY A 102 -12.21 -31.32 22.44
CA GLY A 102 -11.85 -31.42 23.86
C GLY A 102 -10.39 -31.13 24.26
N MET A 103 -9.48 -30.87 23.32
CA MET A 103 -8.17 -30.25 23.58
C MET A 103 -8.23 -28.80 23.12
N GLY A 104 -7.76 -27.86 23.94
CA GLY A 104 -7.88 -26.42 23.71
C GLY A 104 -7.27 -25.91 22.39
N LYS A 105 -7.26 -24.59 22.22
CA LYS A 105 -6.70 -23.93 21.04
C LYS A 105 -5.21 -24.25 20.89
N HIS A 106 -4.82 -24.86 19.76
CA HIS A 106 -3.40 -25.06 19.42
C HIS A 106 -2.96 -23.97 18.46
N ARG A 107 -2.14 -23.05 18.94
CA ARG A 107 -1.61 -21.92 18.16
C ARG A 107 -0.21 -22.23 17.71
N VAL A 108 0.15 -21.87 16.48
CA VAL A 108 1.51 -22.02 15.97
C VAL A 108 1.96 -20.71 15.35
N ALA A 109 3.20 -20.33 15.63
CA ALA A 109 3.82 -19.15 15.06
C ALA A 109 4.46 -19.51 13.71
N ILE A 110 4.00 -18.89 12.63
CA ILE A 110 4.48 -19.17 11.27
C ILE A 110 5.05 -17.88 10.66
N PRO A 111 6.35 -17.84 10.32
CA PRO A 111 6.94 -16.72 9.63
C PRO A 111 6.19 -16.40 8.33
N VAL A 112 5.92 -15.11 8.08
CA VAL A 112 5.15 -14.69 6.88
C VAL A 112 5.82 -15.11 5.56
N ARG A 113 7.14 -15.27 5.58
CA ARG A 113 7.93 -15.77 4.42
C ARG A 113 7.59 -17.20 4.01
N GLN A 114 6.98 -18.00 4.88
CA GLN A 114 6.54 -19.35 4.56
C GLN A 114 5.18 -19.38 3.86
N PHE A 115 4.44 -18.27 3.88
CA PHE A 115 3.20 -18.16 3.14
C PHE A 115 3.54 -17.86 1.69
N THR A 116 3.11 -18.74 0.79
CA THR A 116 3.13 -18.47 -0.65
C THR A 116 2.23 -17.27 -0.95
N GLN A 117 1.12 -17.15 -0.21
CA GLN A 117 0.17 -16.07 -0.31
C GLN A 117 -0.48 -15.84 1.05
N ILE A 118 -0.66 -14.58 1.46
CA ILE A 118 -1.34 -14.24 2.72
C ILE A 118 -2.72 -13.59 2.49
N ALA A 119 -2.92 -12.97 1.32
CA ALA A 119 -4.14 -12.27 0.95
C ALA A 119 -4.47 -12.47 -0.54
N PRO A 120 -5.76 -12.58 -0.92
CA PRO A 120 -6.96 -12.68 -0.07
C PRO A 120 -7.12 -14.05 0.61
N LYS A 121 -6.24 -15.02 0.33
CA LYS A 121 -6.23 -16.35 0.94
C LYS A 121 -4.85 -16.62 1.53
N ALA A 122 -4.81 -17.26 2.68
CA ALA A 122 -3.57 -17.67 3.33
C ALA A 122 -3.20 -19.09 2.88
N ILE A 123 -2.10 -19.24 2.16
CA ILE A 123 -1.62 -20.52 1.62
C ILE A 123 -0.19 -20.76 2.09
N ILE A 124 0.04 -21.93 2.69
CA ILE A 124 1.38 -22.39 3.10
C ILE A 124 1.67 -23.68 2.34
N ALA A 125 2.71 -23.65 1.50
CA ALA A 125 3.10 -24.82 0.73
C ALA A 125 3.62 -25.95 1.63
N GLY A 126 3.18 -27.20 1.40
CA GLY A 126 3.57 -28.38 2.14
C GLY A 126 3.03 -28.47 3.57
N ALA A 127 2.17 -27.53 4.00
CA ALA A 127 1.60 -27.55 5.34
C ALA A 127 0.53 -28.64 5.49
N THR A 128 0.61 -29.44 6.54
CA THR A 128 -0.43 -30.38 6.94
C THR A 128 -0.82 -30.15 8.39
N LYS A 129 -2.07 -30.45 8.75
CA LYS A 129 -2.55 -30.30 10.14
C LYS A 129 -1.68 -31.11 11.10
N GLU A 130 -1.28 -32.29 10.68
CA GLU A 130 -0.48 -33.25 11.44
C GLU A 130 0.92 -32.70 11.70
N ALA A 131 1.53 -32.04 10.72
CA ALA A 131 2.83 -31.40 10.90
C ALA A 131 2.73 -30.22 11.89
N LEU A 132 1.70 -29.38 11.74
CA LEU A 132 1.51 -28.21 12.61
C LEU A 132 1.16 -28.57 14.06
N LYS A 133 0.47 -29.69 14.29
CA LYS A 133 0.25 -30.21 15.65
C LYS A 133 1.52 -30.65 16.37
N LYS A 134 2.53 -31.10 15.61
CA LYS A 134 3.82 -31.53 16.17
C LYS A 134 4.71 -30.33 16.52
N LEU A 135 4.38 -29.15 15.99
CA LEU A 135 5.10 -27.94 16.32
C LEU A 135 4.71 -27.47 17.74
N PRO A 136 5.68 -26.88 18.47
CA PRO A 136 5.42 -26.35 19.79
C PRO A 136 4.31 -25.29 19.74
N PRO A 137 3.40 -25.29 20.74
CA PRO A 137 2.36 -24.29 20.80
C PRO A 137 2.98 -22.91 21.04
N PHE A 138 2.46 -21.92 20.33
CA PHE A 138 2.78 -20.52 20.58
C PHE A 138 2.03 -20.01 21.82
N VAL A 139 2.77 -19.43 22.75
CA VAL A 139 2.25 -18.80 23.96
C VAL A 139 2.68 -17.34 23.96
N TYR A 140 1.74 -16.44 24.21
CA TYR A 140 2.04 -15.02 24.33
C TYR A 140 2.91 -14.78 25.57
N ALA A 141 3.96 -13.97 25.40
CA ALA A 141 4.68 -13.44 26.55
C ALA A 141 3.73 -12.54 27.34
N GLN A 142 3.58 -12.81 28.64
CA GLN A 142 2.80 -12.00 29.58
C GLN A 142 3.70 -11.08 30.38
#